data_AF-A0A1V4DLC7-F1
#
_entry.id   AF-A0A1V4DLC7-F1
#
_cell.length_a   1.000
_cell.length_b   1.000
_cell.length_c   1.000
_cell.angle_alpha   90.00
_cell.angle_beta   90.00
_cell.angle_gamma   90.00
#
_symmetry.space_group_name_H-M   'P 1'
#
loop_
_entity.id
_entity.type
_entity.pdbx_description
1 polymer ?
#
loop_
_entity_poly.entity_id
_entity_poly.type
_entity_poly.pdbx_seq_one_letter_code
_entity_poly.pdbx_strand_id
1 'polypeptide(L)'
;MRHAPRRDSGPAGFLARSAGCLGAAVLTCVLVAAGVLVWFFQAVQDSGRDRERDARAAVTAGAERLRVRLQQADADGTLTDQEIAAVLRPRSPRSVVRTATGTTVVVQVAASDWAQCYTYTAGRTGTVTARPLDGCPSASTSNVALKTPPG
;
A
#
# COMPACT_ATOMS: atom_id res chain seq x y z
N MET A 1 65.52 7.66 69.12
CA MET A 1 64.85 6.42 68.69
C MET A 1 63.34 6.57 68.83
N ARG A 2 62.61 6.78 67.73
CA ARG A 2 61.16 6.52 67.60
C ARG A 2 60.90 6.14 66.14
N HIS A 3 60.52 4.88 65.91
CA HIS A 3 60.17 4.35 64.59
C HIS A 3 58.74 4.75 64.22
N ALA A 4 58.55 5.23 62.99
CA ALA A 4 57.24 5.45 62.39
C ALA A 4 56.71 4.13 61.78
N PRO A 5 55.39 3.86 61.84
CA PRO A 5 54.82 2.67 61.22
C PRO A 5 54.68 2.86 59.71
N ARG A 6 55.29 1.93 58.97
CA ARG A 6 55.16 1.78 57.52
C ARG A 6 53.77 1.19 57.23
N ARG A 7 52.89 1.96 56.59
CA ARG A 7 51.61 1.47 56.06
C ARG A 7 51.88 0.66 54.80
N ASP A 8 51.85 -0.66 54.93
CA ASP A 8 51.75 -1.58 53.79
C ASP A 8 50.36 -1.43 53.15
N SER A 9 50.34 -0.79 51.98
CA SER A 9 49.18 -0.74 51.10
C SER A 9 49.31 -1.87 50.10
N GLY A 10 48.66 -3.00 50.38
CA GLY A 10 48.68 -4.17 49.49
C GLY A 10 48.01 -3.90 48.13
N PRO A 11 48.48 -4.55 47.04
CA PRO A 11 48.04 -4.31 45.66
C PRO A 11 46.71 -4.99 45.29
N ALA A 12 45.77 -5.13 46.23
CA ALA A 12 44.51 -5.85 46.00
C ALA A 12 43.44 -5.04 45.23
N GLY A 13 43.65 -3.72 45.03
CA GLY A 13 42.64 -2.82 44.45
C GLY A 13 42.58 -2.73 42.93
N PHE A 14 43.58 -3.26 42.19
CA PHE A 14 43.68 -3.05 40.74
C PHE A 14 43.06 -4.16 39.89
N LEU A 15 43.02 -5.40 40.37
CA LEU A 15 42.47 -6.53 39.61
C LEU A 15 40.93 -6.54 39.58
N ALA A 16 40.26 -5.92 40.55
CA ALA A 16 38.81 -5.78 40.57
C ALA A 16 38.28 -4.72 39.59
N ARG A 17 39.09 -3.71 39.23
CA ARG A 17 38.69 -2.64 38.29
C ARG A 17 38.76 -3.07 36.83
N SER A 18 39.74 -3.88 36.45
CA SER A 18 39.90 -4.38 35.08
C SER A 18 38.81 -5.34 34.63
N ALA A 19 38.29 -6.18 35.54
CA ALA A 19 37.18 -7.08 35.24
C ALA A 19 35.84 -6.33 35.04
N GLY A 20 35.60 -5.27 35.83
CA GLY A 20 34.41 -4.42 35.69
C GLY A 20 34.38 -3.62 34.39
N CYS A 21 35.53 -3.13 33.92
CA CYS A 21 35.62 -2.37 32.67
C CYS A 21 35.36 -3.22 31.43
N LEU A 22 35.84 -4.47 31.39
CA LEU A 22 35.56 -5.37 30.27
C LEU A 22 34.07 -5.78 30.24
N GLY A 23 33.48 -6.07 31.40
CA GLY A 23 32.05 -6.35 31.49
C GLY A 23 31.18 -5.17 31.06
N ALA A 24 31.55 -3.95 31.47
CA ALA A 24 30.87 -2.73 31.04
C ALA A 24 31.01 -2.49 29.54
N ALA A 25 32.20 -2.65 28.97
CA ALA A 25 32.43 -2.48 27.54
C ALA A 25 31.62 -3.48 26.69
N VAL A 26 31.60 -4.76 27.09
CA VAL A 26 30.80 -5.78 26.41
C VAL A 26 29.31 -5.46 26.52
N LEU A 27 28.82 -5.08 27.70
CA LEU A 27 27.42 -4.66 27.88
C LEU A 27 27.08 -3.47 26.97
N THR A 28 27.94 -2.45 26.92
CA THR A 28 27.74 -1.29 26.04
C THR A 28 27.71 -1.71 24.57
N CYS A 29 28.63 -2.56 24.12
CA CYS A 29 28.61 -3.08 22.76
C CYS A 29 27.32 -3.85 22.44
N VAL A 30 26.85 -4.68 23.37
CA VAL A 30 25.59 -5.44 23.21
C VAL A 30 24.40 -4.48 23.14
N LEU A 31 24.34 -3.46 23.99
CA LEU A 31 23.27 -2.46 23.98
C LEU A 31 23.27 -1.63 22.69
N VAL A 32 24.44 -1.23 22.20
CA VAL A 32 24.58 -0.53 20.91
C VAL A 32 24.13 -1.44 19.77
N ALA A 33 24.58 -2.70 19.74
CA ALA A 33 24.16 -3.66 18.72
C ALA A 33 22.65 -3.90 18.75
N ALA A 34 22.06 -4.06 19.93
CA ALA A 34 20.61 -4.19 20.09
C ALA A 34 19.86 -2.94 19.61
N GLY A 35 20.36 -1.74 19.93
CA GLY A 35 19.78 -0.48 19.46
C GLY A 35 19.82 -0.36 17.94
N VAL A 36 20.94 -0.72 17.31
CA VAL A 36 21.07 -0.73 15.84
C VAL A 36 20.11 -1.74 15.20
N LEU A 37 19.97 -2.94 15.78
CA LEU A 37 19.01 -3.93 15.29
C LEU A 37 17.57 -3.42 15.38
N VAL A 38 17.16 -2.87 16.52
CA VAL A 38 15.80 -2.30 16.69
C VAL A 38 15.55 -1.18 15.68
N TRP A 39 16.50 -0.26 15.52
CA TRP A 39 16.40 0.82 14.53
C TRP A 39 16.27 0.27 13.10
N PHE A 40 17.08 -0.73 12.73
CA PHE A 40 17.00 -1.35 11.41
C PHE A 40 15.64 -2.01 11.18
N PHE A 41 15.12 -2.78 12.14
CA PHE A 41 13.79 -3.39 12.01
C PHE A 41 12.68 -2.34 11.90
N GLN A 42 12.74 -1.26 12.68
CA GLN A 42 11.78 -0.15 12.57
C GLN A 42 11.86 0.52 11.20
N ALA A 43 13.06 0.85 10.73
CA ALA A 43 13.27 1.48 9.42
C ALA A 43 12.75 0.60 8.27
N VAL A 44 12.93 -0.72 8.35
CA VAL A 44 12.39 -1.67 7.36
C VAL A 44 10.85 -1.72 7.41
N GLN A 45 10.26 -1.74 8.60
CA GLN A 45 8.80 -1.72 8.74
C GLN A 45 8.17 -0.42 8.25
N ASP A 46 8.77 0.72 8.57
CA ASP A 46 8.28 2.04 8.15
C ASP A 46 8.39 2.21 6.64
N SER A 47 9.50 1.76 6.04
CA SER A 47 9.66 1.72 4.58
C SER A 47 8.57 0.87 3.90
N GLY A 48 8.17 -0.25 4.52
CA GLY A 48 7.08 -1.08 4.02
C GLY A 48 5.73 -0.37 4.07
N ARG A 49 5.41 0.29 5.20
CA ARG A 49 4.16 1.05 5.36
C ARG A 49 4.06 2.21 4.39
N ASP A 50 5.15 2.92 4.15
CA ASP A 50 5.15 4.07 3.25
C ASP A 50 4.97 3.62 1.80
N ARG A 51 5.63 2.54 1.37
CA ARG A 51 5.39 1.93 0.05
C ARG A 51 3.94 1.51 -0.15
N GLU A 52 3.33 0.89 0.86
CA GLU A 52 1.93 0.48 0.80
C GLU A 52 0.98 1.69 0.70
N ARG A 53 1.24 2.74 1.47
CA ARG A 53 0.47 3.99 1.39
C ARG A 53 0.61 4.66 0.02
N ASP A 54 1.82 4.73 -0.51
CA ASP A 54 2.10 5.31 -1.82
C ASP A 54 1.41 4.51 -2.93
N ALA A 55 1.44 3.18 -2.86
CA ALA A 55 0.76 2.31 -3.81
C ALA A 55 -0.77 2.52 -3.75
N ARG A 56 -1.37 2.59 -2.55
CA ARG A 56 -2.80 2.88 -2.37
C ARG A 56 -3.19 4.27 -2.87
N ALA A 57 -2.35 5.27 -2.62
CA ALA A 57 -2.55 6.63 -3.12
C ALA A 57 -2.48 6.66 -4.65
N ALA A 58 -1.51 5.96 -5.25
CA ALA A 58 -1.38 5.84 -6.70
C ALA A 58 -2.57 5.12 -7.35
N VAL A 59 -3.09 4.05 -6.72
CA VAL A 59 -4.31 3.36 -7.18
C VAL A 59 -5.52 4.30 -7.10
N THR A 60 -5.68 5.03 -6.00
CA THR A 60 -6.80 5.98 -5.83
C THR A 60 -6.73 7.11 -6.85
N ALA A 61 -5.55 7.69 -7.05
CA ALA A 61 -5.32 8.70 -8.08
C ALA A 61 -5.55 8.16 -9.50
N GLY A 62 -5.16 6.91 -9.76
CA GLY A 62 -5.42 6.22 -11.02
C GLY A 62 -6.92 6.00 -11.27
N ALA A 63 -7.66 5.60 -10.24
CA ALA A 63 -9.10 5.43 -10.30
C ALA A 63 -9.83 6.75 -10.57
N GLU A 64 -9.41 7.83 -9.93
CA GLU A 64 -10.01 9.16 -10.13
C GLU A 64 -9.72 9.70 -11.53
N ARG A 65 -8.49 9.54 -12.04
CA ARG A 65 -8.16 9.88 -13.44
C ARG A 65 -9.02 9.09 -14.42
N LEU A 66 -9.27 7.81 -14.13
CA LEU A 66 -10.13 6.99 -14.98
C LEU A 66 -11.59 7.46 -14.93
N ARG A 67 -12.09 7.81 -13.74
CA ARG A 67 -13.43 8.39 -13.57
C ARG A 67 -13.61 9.63 -14.44
N VAL A 68 -12.65 10.56 -14.42
CA VAL A 68 -12.69 11.79 -15.23
C VAL A 68 -12.68 11.48 -16.73
N ARG A 69 -11.86 10.52 -17.19
CA ARG A 69 -11.85 10.14 -18.62
C ARG A 69 -13.15 9.49 -19.06
N LEU A 70 -13.72 8.61 -18.23
CA LEU A 70 -15.02 8.00 -18.51
C LEU A 70 -16.11 9.07 -18.54
N GLN A 71 -16.03 10.06 -17.66
CA GLN A 71 -16.96 11.19 -17.65
C GLN A 71 -16.83 12.06 -18.91
N GLN A 72 -15.62 12.26 -19.41
CA GLN A 72 -15.38 12.96 -20.67
C GLN A 72 -15.87 12.16 -21.88
N ALA A 73 -15.76 10.83 -21.83
CA ALA A 73 -16.28 9.95 -22.87
C ALA A 73 -17.83 9.88 -22.84
N ASP A 74 -18.45 9.96 -21.67
CA ASP A 74 -19.91 10.01 -21.49
C ASP A 74 -20.51 11.42 -21.73
N ALA A 75 -19.82 12.28 -22.49
CA ALA A 75 -20.25 13.67 -22.72
C ALA A 75 -21.60 13.77 -23.45
N ASP A 76 -21.95 12.76 -24.24
CA ASP A 76 -23.23 12.62 -24.93
C ASP A 76 -24.29 11.86 -24.13
N GLY A 77 -23.95 11.40 -22.91
CA GLY A 77 -24.80 10.61 -22.03
C GLY A 77 -24.94 9.14 -22.45
N THR A 78 -24.14 8.68 -23.41
CA THR A 78 -24.15 7.30 -23.90
C THR A 78 -22.76 6.70 -24.04
N LEU A 79 -22.22 6.18 -22.95
CA LEU A 79 -20.94 5.47 -22.96
C LEU A 79 -20.98 4.16 -23.81
N THR A 80 -20.35 4.18 -24.99
CA THR A 80 -20.26 3.05 -25.93
C THR A 80 -19.12 2.07 -25.59
N ASP A 81 -19.15 0.84 -26.14
CA ASP A 81 -18.06 -0.12 -25.94
C ASP A 81 -16.73 0.35 -26.52
N GLN A 82 -16.78 1.10 -27.62
CA GLN A 82 -15.58 1.64 -28.27
C GLN A 82 -14.92 2.72 -27.40
N GLU A 83 -15.72 3.58 -26.78
CA GLU A 83 -15.23 4.60 -25.84
C GLU A 83 -14.70 3.99 -24.56
N ILE A 84 -15.40 3.00 -24.00
CA ILE A 84 -14.92 2.24 -22.84
C ILE A 84 -13.57 1.59 -23.17
N ALA A 85 -13.46 0.91 -24.31
CA ALA A 85 -12.21 0.29 -24.73
C ALA A 85 -11.10 1.32 -24.96
N ALA A 86 -11.41 2.48 -25.56
CA ALA A 86 -10.44 3.54 -25.80
C ALA A 86 -9.92 4.15 -24.50
N VAL A 87 -10.80 4.44 -23.55
CA VAL A 87 -10.46 5.03 -22.24
C VAL A 87 -9.67 4.04 -21.38
N LEU A 88 -10.00 2.76 -21.45
CA LEU A 88 -9.39 1.74 -20.60
C LEU A 88 -8.02 1.27 -21.07
N ARG A 89 -7.67 1.43 -22.36
CA ARG A 89 -6.36 0.98 -22.90
C ARG A 89 -5.17 1.46 -22.02
N PRO A 90 -4.26 0.56 -21.64
CA PRO A 90 -4.13 -0.86 -22.06
C PRO A 90 -4.95 -1.88 -21.24
N ARG A 91 -5.77 -1.43 -20.30
CA ARG A 91 -6.55 -2.29 -19.38
C ARG A 91 -7.83 -2.80 -20.05
N SER A 92 -8.25 -4.00 -19.65
CA SER A 92 -9.55 -4.57 -20.01
C SER A 92 -10.53 -4.41 -18.84
N PRO A 93 -11.80 -4.08 -19.10
CA PRO A 93 -12.83 -4.12 -18.07
C PRO A 93 -13.04 -5.58 -17.62
N ARG A 94 -13.27 -5.80 -16.33
CA ARG A 94 -13.64 -7.12 -15.80
C ARG A 94 -15.10 -7.45 -16.08
N SER A 95 -15.97 -6.45 -16.03
CA SER A 95 -17.37 -6.55 -16.43
C SER A 95 -17.90 -5.20 -16.92
N VAL A 96 -18.91 -5.28 -17.78
CA VAL A 96 -19.69 -4.13 -18.27
C VAL A 96 -21.15 -4.54 -18.22
N VAL A 97 -21.96 -3.78 -17.50
CA VAL A 97 -23.40 -4.00 -17.34
C VAL A 97 -24.12 -2.74 -17.78
N ARG A 98 -25.05 -2.88 -18.73
CA ARG A 98 -25.89 -1.78 -19.20
C ARG A 98 -27.30 -1.98 -18.71
N THR A 99 -27.88 -0.93 -18.16
CA THR A 99 -29.27 -0.90 -17.70
C THR A 99 -29.96 0.30 -18.31
N ALA A 100 -31.29 0.35 -18.17
CA ALA A 100 -32.05 1.55 -18.55
C ALA A 100 -31.61 2.82 -17.78
N THR A 101 -30.92 2.67 -16.65
CA THR A 101 -30.47 3.79 -15.80
C THR A 101 -29.06 4.27 -16.15
N GLY A 102 -28.26 3.47 -16.86
CA GLY A 102 -26.90 3.85 -17.26
C GLY A 102 -25.98 2.65 -17.52
N THR A 103 -24.69 2.91 -17.55
CA THR A 103 -23.64 1.92 -17.80
C THR A 103 -22.75 1.77 -16.57
N THR A 104 -22.61 0.54 -16.07
CA THR A 104 -21.69 0.20 -14.99
C THR A 104 -20.51 -0.61 -15.53
N VAL A 105 -19.29 -0.18 -15.23
CA VAL A 105 -18.05 -0.84 -15.66
C VAL A 105 -17.21 -1.17 -14.45
N VAL A 106 -16.71 -2.40 -14.35
CA VAL A 106 -15.76 -2.80 -13.30
C VAL A 106 -14.36 -2.89 -13.88
N VAL A 107 -13.40 -2.20 -13.25
CA VAL A 107 -12.01 -2.16 -13.71
C VAL A 107 -11.08 -2.39 -12.54
N GLN A 108 -10.04 -3.20 -12.76
CA GLN A 108 -8.95 -3.34 -11.81
C GLN A 108 -7.92 -2.24 -12.05
N VAL A 109 -7.64 -1.45 -11.02
CA VAL A 109 -6.57 -0.45 -11.01
C VAL A 109 -5.44 -0.97 -10.13
N ALA A 110 -4.24 -1.01 -10.68
CA ALA A 110 -3.06 -1.54 -10.00
C ALA A 110 -1.91 -0.54 -10.06
N ALA A 111 -1.13 -0.46 -8.99
CA ALA A 111 0.11 0.27 -8.88
C ALA A 111 1.09 -0.50 -8.00
N SER A 112 2.31 -0.73 -8.52
CA SER A 112 3.35 -1.51 -7.84
C SER A 112 2.85 -2.91 -7.45
N ASP A 113 2.69 -3.17 -6.16
CA ASP A 113 2.24 -4.41 -5.52
C ASP A 113 0.79 -4.35 -5.05
N TRP A 114 0.10 -3.22 -5.21
CA TRP A 114 -1.28 -3.04 -4.80
C TRP A 114 -2.24 -3.03 -6.00
N ALA A 115 -3.38 -3.71 -5.87
CA ALA A 115 -4.45 -3.68 -6.86
C ALA A 115 -5.82 -3.64 -6.19
N GLN A 116 -6.71 -2.79 -6.69
CA GLN A 116 -8.09 -2.65 -6.21
C GLN A 116 -9.05 -2.63 -7.41
N CYS A 117 -10.21 -3.29 -7.27
CA CYS A 117 -11.28 -3.13 -8.24
C CYS A 117 -12.16 -1.93 -7.91
N TYR A 118 -12.54 -1.20 -8.95
CA TYR A 118 -13.47 -0.09 -8.87
C TYR A 118 -14.65 -0.34 -9.81
N THR A 119 -15.85 -0.05 -9.30
CA THR A 119 -17.06 0.12 -10.09
C THR A 119 -17.14 1.56 -10.54
N TYR A 120 -17.38 1.78 -11.83
CA TYR A 120 -17.68 3.07 -12.43
C TYR A 120 -19.12 3.02 -12.94
N THR A 121 -19.98 3.89 -12.44
CA THR A 121 -21.38 3.98 -12.89
C THR A 121 -21.58 5.33 -13.56
N ALA A 122 -21.78 5.29 -14.87
CA ALA A 122 -22.18 6.40 -15.72
C ALA A 122 -23.70 6.44 -15.78
N GLY A 123 -24.30 7.51 -15.25
CA GLY A 123 -25.74 7.76 -15.36
C GLY A 123 -26.07 8.61 -16.59
N ARG A 124 -27.34 8.64 -17.02
CA ARG A 124 -27.78 9.41 -18.21
C ARG A 124 -27.53 10.93 -18.14
N THR A 125 -27.15 11.45 -16.98
CA THR A 125 -26.85 12.87 -16.76
C THR A 125 -25.40 13.23 -17.06
N GLY A 126 -24.59 12.32 -17.65
CA GLY A 126 -23.16 12.55 -17.91
C GLY A 126 -22.31 12.55 -16.65
N THR A 127 -22.84 12.00 -15.54
CA THR A 127 -22.13 11.90 -14.27
C THR A 127 -21.61 10.49 -14.06
N VAL A 128 -20.30 10.37 -13.85
CA VAL A 128 -19.64 9.10 -13.55
C VAL A 128 -19.21 9.09 -12.10
N THR A 129 -19.76 8.12 -11.36
CA THR A 129 -19.38 7.83 -9.97
C THR A 129 -18.42 6.65 -9.94
N ALA A 130 -17.45 6.68 -9.03
CA ALA A 130 -16.50 5.59 -8.82
C ALA A 130 -16.63 5.08 -7.38
N ARG A 131 -16.61 3.76 -7.18
CA ARG A 131 -16.61 3.13 -5.85
C ARG A 131 -15.63 1.96 -5.80
N PRO A 132 -14.81 1.84 -4.74
CA PRO A 132 -13.99 0.65 -4.55
C PRO A 132 -14.88 -0.56 -4.26
N LEU A 133 -14.43 -1.74 -4.68
CA LEU A 133 -15.05 -3.03 -4.43
C LEU A 133 -14.15 -3.85 -3.52
N ASP A 134 -14.71 -4.49 -2.50
CA ASP A 134 -13.96 -5.35 -1.56
C ASP A 134 -13.41 -6.62 -2.24
N GLY A 135 -14.02 -7.04 -3.35
CA GLY A 135 -13.58 -8.16 -4.16
C GLY A 135 -13.64 -7.84 -5.65
N CYS A 136 -12.67 -8.33 -6.40
CA CYS A 136 -12.70 -8.25 -7.86
C CYS A 136 -13.57 -9.38 -8.42
N PRO A 137 -14.63 -9.09 -9.19
CA PRO A 137 -15.37 -10.15 -9.87
C PRO A 137 -14.45 -10.90 -10.84
N SER A 138 -14.74 -12.18 -11.05
CA SER A 138 -14.10 -12.98 -12.11
C SER A 138 -14.28 -12.26 -13.44
N ALA A 139 -13.21 -12.16 -14.24
CA ALA A 139 -13.32 -11.57 -15.57
C ALA A 139 -14.31 -12.40 -16.40
N SER A 140 -15.31 -11.73 -16.99
CA SER A 140 -16.41 -12.26 -17.81
C SER A 140 -17.76 -12.37 -17.10
N THR A 141 -18.59 -11.37 -17.33
CA THR A 141 -20.01 -11.56 -17.68
C THR A 141 -20.50 -10.26 -18.31
N SER A 142 -20.40 -10.17 -19.63
CA SER A 142 -21.22 -9.22 -20.38
C SER A 142 -22.64 -9.78 -20.36
N ASN A 143 -23.44 -9.38 -19.37
CA ASN A 143 -24.85 -9.74 -19.35
C ASN A 143 -25.58 -8.81 -20.34
N VAL A 144 -25.36 -9.05 -21.63
CA VAL A 144 -26.35 -8.66 -22.63
C VAL A 144 -27.56 -9.54 -22.32
N ALA A 145 -28.59 -8.97 -21.71
CA ALA A 145 -29.91 -9.60 -21.70
C ALA A 145 -30.36 -9.70 -23.16
N LEU A 146 -30.07 -10.85 -23.79
CA LEU A 146 -30.59 -11.19 -25.09
C LEU A 146 -32.09 -11.29 -24.91
N LYS A 147 -32.81 -10.23 -25.31
CA LYS A 147 -34.26 -10.22 -25.36
C LYS A 147 -34.68 -11.31 -26.35
N THR A 148 -35.03 -12.49 -25.85
CA THR A 148 -35.69 -13.54 -26.63
C THR A 148 -37.00 -12.95 -27.17
N PRO A 149 -37.21 -12.86 -28.50
CA PRO A 149 -38.53 -12.50 -29.03
C PRO A 149 -39.49 -13.69 -28.79
N PRO A 150 -40.76 -13.43 -28.45
CA PRO A 150 -41.75 -14.50 -28.42
C PRO A 150 -42.09 -14.93 -29.85
N GLY A 151 -41.99 -16.23 -30.11
CA GLY A 151 -42.47 -16.90 -31.32
C GLY A 151 -43.10 -18.21 -30.92
#